data_AF-A0A6B0XMA5-F1
#
_entry.id   AF-A0A6B0XMA5-F1
#
_cell.length_a   1.000
_cell.length_b   1.000
_cell.length_c   1.000
_cell.angle_alpha   90.00
_cell.angle_beta   90.00
_cell.angle_gamma   90.00
#
_symmetry.space_group_name_H-M   'P 1'
#
loop_
_entity.id
_entity.type
_entity.pdbx_description
1 polymer ?
#
loop_
_entity_poly.entity_id
_entity_poly.type
_entity_poly.pdbx_seq_one_letter_code
_entity_poly.pdbx_strand_id
1 'polypeptide(L)'
;MDRFFTKKLTEADATFEQAKLSPPILAAMVSALSRSQRIGRFRAAERLLGFGADERAQLQEGIVRELEEQRHRRRRRAKAISTRGSDGLTIFCWGTPWAPRASDLAWEHTCAVAGVHDDRERLLLELTFDEHQQITDVDWRWVDAQAVPGPMRERLQREADALRSTRIAEARAEVGKIGRNDPCPCGSGRKWKKCCLQRQ
;
A
#
# COMPACT_ATOMS: atom_id res chain seq x y z
N MET A 1 -16.97 22.81 2.02
CA MET A 1 -16.91 21.35 2.29
C MET A 1 -18.16 20.74 1.69
N ASP A 2 -18.00 19.76 0.80
CA ASP A 2 -19.13 19.17 0.05
C ASP A 2 -19.95 18.22 0.94
N ARG A 3 -21.26 18.47 1.02
CA ARG A 3 -22.23 17.67 1.80
C ARG A 3 -22.21 16.19 1.40
N PHE A 4 -21.83 15.87 0.17
CA PHE A 4 -21.72 14.51 -0.33
C PHE A 4 -20.60 13.72 0.37
N PHE A 5 -19.46 14.38 0.65
CA PHE A 5 -18.29 13.75 1.25
C PHE A 5 -18.50 13.45 2.74
N THR A 6 -19.13 14.38 3.46
CA THR A 6 -19.50 14.20 4.88
C THR A 6 -20.50 13.05 5.04
N LYS A 7 -21.46 12.91 4.13
CA LYS A 7 -22.46 11.84 4.16
C LYS A 7 -21.83 10.46 3.90
N LYS A 8 -20.89 10.35 2.95
CA LYS A 8 -20.19 9.08 2.70
C LYS A 8 -19.22 8.68 3.81
N LEU A 9 -18.60 9.64 4.49
CA LEU A 9 -17.82 9.38 5.70
C LEU A 9 -18.69 8.75 6.79
N THR A 10 -19.86 9.33 7.07
CA THR A 10 -20.80 8.80 8.08
C THR A 10 -21.39 7.44 7.71
N GLU A 11 -21.60 7.16 6.42
CA GLU A 11 -22.09 5.85 5.93
C GLU A 11 -21.00 4.77 5.97
N ALA A 12 -19.73 5.15 5.75
CA ALA A 12 -18.59 4.25 5.92
C ALA A 12 -18.38 3.89 7.40
N ASP A 13 -18.53 4.86 8.32
CA ASP A 13 -18.42 4.62 9.76
C ASP A 13 -19.46 3.59 10.25
N ALA A 14 -20.69 3.64 9.74
CA ALA A 14 -21.78 2.73 10.12
C ALA A 14 -21.59 1.26 9.69
N THR A 15 -20.70 0.98 8.73
CA THR A 15 -20.40 -0.40 8.30
C THR A 15 -19.25 -1.05 9.07
N PHE A 16 -18.55 -0.30 9.92
CA PHE A 16 -17.31 -0.73 10.57
C PHE A 16 -17.45 -1.11 12.06
N GLU A 17 -18.67 -1.18 12.57
CA GLU A 17 -18.97 -1.26 14.01
C GLU A 17 -18.70 -2.64 14.68
N GLN A 18 -18.02 -3.58 14.00
CA GLN A 18 -17.84 -4.95 14.53
C GLN A 18 -16.41 -5.46 14.69
N ALA A 19 -15.39 -4.60 14.76
CA ALA A 19 -14.06 -5.03 15.19
C ALA A 19 -13.48 -4.07 16.24
N LYS A 20 -13.31 -4.57 17.47
CA LYS A 20 -12.57 -3.91 18.55
C LYS A 20 -11.14 -3.58 18.10
N LEU A 21 -10.93 -2.34 17.69
CA LEU A 21 -9.75 -1.48 17.85
C LEU A 21 -10.21 -0.07 17.45
N SER A 22 -9.45 0.97 17.80
CA SER A 22 -9.68 2.37 17.34
C SER A 22 -10.04 2.44 15.84
N PRO A 23 -10.70 3.51 15.35
CA PRO A 23 -11.36 3.50 14.05
C PRO A 23 -10.48 2.87 12.97
N PRO A 24 -11.04 1.97 12.14
CA PRO A 24 -10.29 1.18 11.17
C PRO A 24 -9.26 2.06 10.45
N ILE A 25 -8.04 1.56 10.21
CA ILE A 25 -6.94 2.35 9.66
C ILE A 25 -7.36 3.10 8.39
N LEU A 26 -8.23 2.49 7.58
CA LEU A 26 -8.85 3.11 6.42
C LEU A 26 -9.64 4.39 6.78
N ALA A 27 -10.49 4.36 7.80
CA ALA A 27 -11.24 5.52 8.28
C ALA A 27 -10.30 6.63 8.79
N ALA A 28 -9.24 6.26 9.52
CA ALA A 28 -8.22 7.21 9.95
C ALA A 28 -7.49 7.87 8.76
N MET A 29 -7.17 7.09 7.72
CA MET A 29 -6.58 7.60 6.47
C MET A 29 -7.52 8.58 5.76
N VAL A 30 -8.78 8.21 5.56
CA VAL A 30 -9.77 9.07 4.89
C VAL A 30 -10.01 10.35 5.72
N SER A 31 -10.07 10.24 7.05
CA SER A 31 -10.17 11.38 7.96
C SER A 31 -8.97 12.32 7.81
N ALA A 32 -7.74 11.80 7.78
CA ALA A 32 -6.54 12.60 7.54
C ALA A 32 -6.56 13.31 6.17
N LEU A 33 -6.93 12.61 5.10
CA LEU A 33 -7.11 13.18 3.76
C LEU A 33 -8.20 14.27 3.72
N SER A 34 -9.27 14.10 4.48
CA SER A 34 -10.37 15.06 4.54
C SER A 34 -9.96 16.41 5.15
N ARG A 35 -9.00 16.38 6.09
CA ARG A 35 -8.46 17.55 6.79
C ARG A 35 -7.35 18.25 6.01
N SER A 36 -6.65 17.52 5.13
CA SER A 36 -5.57 18.08 4.33
C SER A 36 -6.06 19.13 3.32
N GLN A 37 -5.19 20.10 3.01
CA GLN A 37 -5.44 21.14 2.00
C GLN A 37 -4.70 20.85 0.67
N ARG A 38 -3.91 19.76 0.60
CA ARG A 38 -3.14 19.42 -0.60
C ARG A 38 -4.05 18.99 -1.76
N ILE A 39 -3.63 19.34 -2.98
CA ILE A 39 -4.32 18.95 -4.22
C ILE A 39 -4.32 17.42 -4.36
N GLY A 40 -5.41 16.89 -4.93
CA GLY A 40 -5.55 15.45 -5.20
C GLY A 40 -6.01 14.60 -4.02
N ARG A 41 -6.25 15.21 -2.83
CA ARG A 41 -6.77 14.50 -1.65
C ARG A 41 -8.08 13.75 -1.89
N PHE A 42 -8.99 14.34 -2.67
CA PHE A 42 -10.28 13.74 -3.00
C PHE A 42 -10.10 12.47 -3.83
N ARG A 43 -9.23 12.52 -4.84
CA ARG A 43 -8.91 11.36 -5.69
C ARG A 43 -8.24 10.25 -4.88
N ALA A 44 -7.34 10.59 -3.96
CA ALA A 44 -6.73 9.62 -3.05
C ALA A 44 -7.78 8.99 -2.11
N ALA A 45 -8.69 9.79 -1.55
CA ALA A 45 -9.75 9.29 -0.68
C ALA A 45 -10.77 8.43 -1.44
N GLU A 46 -11.14 8.83 -2.65
CA GLU A 46 -12.02 8.06 -3.53
C GLU A 46 -11.42 6.68 -3.83
N ARG A 47 -10.12 6.60 -4.13
CA ARG A 47 -9.42 5.33 -4.31
C ARG A 47 -9.52 4.41 -3.09
N LEU A 48 -9.41 4.97 -1.88
CA LEU A 48 -9.54 4.21 -0.63
C LEU A 48 -10.98 3.75 -0.36
N LEU A 49 -11.95 4.62 -0.61
CA LEU A 49 -13.38 4.32 -0.40
C LEU A 49 -13.90 3.29 -1.40
N GLY A 50 -13.26 3.17 -2.57
CA GLY A 50 -13.59 2.19 -3.60
C GLY A 50 -13.28 0.73 -3.23
N PHE A 51 -12.49 0.46 -2.19
CA PHE A 51 -12.15 -0.91 -1.80
C PHE A 51 -13.34 -1.69 -1.28
N GLY A 52 -13.43 -2.96 -1.68
CA GLY A 52 -14.37 -3.93 -1.13
C GLY A 52 -13.98 -4.41 0.27
N ALA A 53 -14.86 -5.19 0.91
CA ALA A 53 -14.65 -5.67 2.28
C ALA A 53 -13.35 -6.47 2.44
N ASP A 54 -13.07 -7.40 1.53
CA ASP A 54 -11.86 -8.24 1.56
C ASP A 54 -10.57 -7.41 1.39
N GLU A 55 -10.59 -6.40 0.52
CA GLU A 55 -9.45 -5.52 0.27
C GLU A 55 -9.16 -4.66 1.50
N ARG A 56 -10.21 -4.12 2.13
CA ARG A 56 -10.08 -3.34 3.38
C ARG A 56 -9.51 -4.20 4.51
N ALA A 57 -9.99 -5.43 4.66
CA ALA A 57 -9.50 -6.36 5.68
C ALA A 57 -8.01 -6.71 5.46
N GLN A 58 -7.62 -7.04 4.22
CA GLN A 58 -6.24 -7.34 3.87
C GLN A 58 -5.31 -6.14 4.06
N LEU A 59 -5.80 -4.94 3.75
CA LEU A 59 -5.06 -3.70 3.96
C LEU A 59 -4.80 -3.46 5.44
N GLN A 60 -5.85 -3.56 6.26
CA GLN A 60 -5.77 -3.43 7.71
C GLN A 60 -4.75 -4.41 8.29
N GLU A 61 -4.88 -5.70 7.96
CA GLU A 61 -3.98 -6.76 8.44
C GLU A 61 -2.53 -6.50 8.00
N GLY A 62 -2.32 -6.10 6.74
CA GLY A 62 -1.00 -5.80 6.21
C GLY A 62 -0.29 -4.65 6.92
N ILE A 63 -1.03 -3.57 7.24
CA ILE A 63 -0.49 -2.41 7.94
C ILE A 63 -0.16 -2.77 9.39
N VAL A 64 -1.07 -3.44 10.09
CA VAL A 64 -0.85 -3.88 11.48
C VAL A 64 0.39 -4.77 11.57
N ARG A 65 0.50 -5.78 10.70
CA ARG A 65 1.66 -6.68 10.67
C ARG A 65 2.98 -5.93 10.43
N GLU A 66 3.01 -4.98 9.50
CA GLU A 66 4.22 -4.19 9.23
C GLU A 66 4.64 -3.35 10.46
N LEU A 67 3.69 -2.71 11.14
CA LEU A 67 3.96 -1.93 12.35
C LEU A 67 4.47 -2.80 13.51
N GLU A 68 3.88 -3.98 13.69
CA GLU A 68 4.36 -4.96 14.68
C GLU A 68 5.78 -5.45 14.36
N GLU A 69 6.07 -5.76 13.09
CA GLU A 69 7.41 -6.16 12.67
C GLU A 69 8.45 -5.06 12.90
N GLN A 70 8.12 -3.81 12.60
CA GLN A 70 9.01 -2.66 12.85
C GLN A 70 9.31 -2.50 14.35
N ARG A 71 8.27 -2.59 15.20
CA ARG A 71 8.39 -2.46 16.66
C ARG A 71 9.20 -3.60 17.28
N HIS A 72 8.87 -4.85 16.95
CA HIS A 72 9.46 -6.02 17.60
C HIS A 72 10.84 -6.38 17.06
N ARG A 73 11.08 -6.25 15.76
CA ARG A 73 12.34 -6.66 15.12
C ARG A 73 13.32 -5.50 14.92
N ARG A 74 12.98 -4.29 15.40
CA ARG A 74 13.73 -3.04 15.18
C ARG A 74 14.08 -2.84 13.69
N ARG A 75 13.16 -3.21 12.81
CA ARG A 75 13.39 -3.13 11.36
C ARG A 75 13.36 -1.67 10.94
N ARG A 76 14.53 -1.12 10.60
CA ARG A 76 14.70 0.28 10.20
C ARG A 76 14.17 0.64 8.81
N ARG A 77 13.93 -0.36 7.97
CA ARG A 77 13.46 -0.17 6.59
C ARG A 77 12.05 -0.72 6.45
N ALA A 78 11.08 0.16 6.24
CA ALA A 78 9.70 -0.21 6.00
C ALA A 78 9.57 -1.09 4.74
N LYS A 79 8.78 -2.16 4.81
CA LYS A 79 8.39 -2.92 3.62
C LYS A 79 7.15 -2.27 3.00
N ALA A 80 7.17 -2.15 1.67
CA ALA A 80 5.99 -1.69 0.97
C ALA A 80 4.87 -2.73 1.04
N ILE A 81 3.67 -2.28 1.37
CA ILE A 81 2.43 -3.02 1.26
C ILE A 81 1.83 -2.66 -0.10
N SER A 82 1.33 -3.64 -0.84
CA SER A 82 0.60 -3.37 -2.10
C SER A 82 -0.73 -4.10 -2.05
N THR A 83 -1.82 -3.40 -2.37
CA THR A 83 -3.15 -4.01 -2.34
C THR A 83 -3.35 -4.96 -3.52
N ARG A 84 -4.31 -5.86 -3.35
CA ARG A 84 -4.65 -6.92 -4.29
C ARG A 84 -5.71 -6.42 -5.28
N GLY A 85 -5.31 -5.96 -6.47
CA GLY A 85 -6.27 -5.55 -7.50
C GLY A 85 -5.64 -4.82 -8.69
N SER A 86 -6.47 -4.38 -9.62
CA SER A 86 -6.10 -3.55 -10.79
C SER A 86 -5.76 -2.10 -10.42
N ASP A 87 -6.13 -1.68 -9.21
CA ASP A 87 -6.19 -0.26 -8.86
C ASP A 87 -4.89 0.19 -8.19
N GLY A 88 -3.76 -0.24 -8.74
CA GLY A 88 -2.38 -0.04 -8.28
C GLY A 88 -2.23 0.90 -7.08
N LEU A 89 -2.00 0.33 -5.89
CA LEU A 89 -1.71 1.06 -4.66
C LEU A 89 -0.46 0.50 -4.01
N THR A 90 0.43 1.39 -3.61
CA THR A 90 1.59 1.11 -2.76
C THR A 90 1.43 1.89 -1.47
N ILE A 91 1.62 1.24 -0.33
CA ILE A 91 1.64 1.87 0.99
C ILE A 91 3.00 1.65 1.63
N PHE A 92 3.55 2.70 2.19
CA PHE A 92 4.65 2.64 3.15
C PHE A 92 4.17 3.09 4.51
N CYS A 93 4.54 2.35 5.56
CA CYS A 93 4.24 2.68 6.95
C CYS A 93 5.53 3.12 7.65
N TRP A 94 5.56 4.34 8.15
CA TRP A 94 6.71 4.95 8.81
C TRP A 94 6.43 5.05 10.31
N GLY A 95 6.85 4.06 11.09
CA GLY A 95 6.71 4.07 12.55
C GLY A 95 7.80 4.90 13.23
N THR A 96 7.42 5.86 14.07
CA THR A 96 8.37 6.65 14.87
C THR A 96 8.63 5.95 16.21
N PRO A 97 9.90 5.76 16.65
CA PRO A 97 11.18 6.11 16.01
C PRO A 97 11.81 4.98 15.16
N TRP A 98 11.08 3.88 14.93
CA TRP A 98 11.66 2.62 14.45
C TRP A 98 12.02 2.61 12.95
N ALA A 99 11.23 3.29 12.11
CA ALA A 99 11.38 3.37 10.67
C ALA A 99 11.12 4.80 10.18
N PRO A 100 12.15 5.69 10.21
CA PRO A 100 12.03 7.06 9.75
C PRO A 100 11.53 7.15 8.30
N ARG A 101 10.75 8.19 8.01
CA ARG A 101 10.19 8.41 6.68
C ARG A 101 11.29 8.56 5.62
N ALA A 102 11.23 7.74 4.58
CA ALA A 102 12.13 7.78 3.42
C ALA A 102 11.33 7.87 2.12
N SER A 103 10.84 9.08 1.79
CA SER A 103 9.91 9.30 0.68
C SER A 103 10.52 8.95 -0.69
N ASP A 104 11.81 9.22 -0.91
CA ASP A 104 12.50 8.88 -2.16
C ASP A 104 12.53 7.36 -2.39
N LEU A 105 12.81 6.58 -1.34
CA LEU A 105 12.76 5.13 -1.40
C LEU A 105 11.36 4.63 -1.78
N ALA A 106 10.33 5.21 -1.16
CA ALA A 106 8.96 4.84 -1.44
C ALA A 106 8.55 5.15 -2.89
N TRP A 107 8.92 6.34 -3.37
CA TRP A 107 8.69 6.76 -4.74
C TRP A 107 9.40 5.86 -5.76
N GLU A 108 10.70 5.59 -5.58
CA GLU A 108 11.45 4.72 -6.47
C GLU A 108 10.86 3.30 -6.50
N HIS A 109 10.51 2.75 -5.34
CA HIS A 109 9.83 1.46 -5.26
C HIS A 109 8.52 1.47 -6.04
N THR A 110 7.69 2.50 -5.85
CA THR A 110 6.42 2.59 -6.56
C THR A 110 6.60 2.72 -8.07
N CYS A 111 7.59 3.49 -8.53
CA CYS A 111 7.95 3.57 -9.95
C CYS A 111 8.36 2.20 -10.50
N ALA A 112 9.19 1.46 -9.77
CA ALA A 112 9.64 0.13 -10.17
C ALA A 112 8.46 -0.84 -10.32
N VAL A 113 7.56 -0.86 -9.34
CA VAL A 113 6.39 -1.75 -9.39
C VAL A 113 5.41 -1.32 -10.48
N ALA A 114 5.17 -0.02 -10.66
CA ALA A 114 4.30 0.50 -11.72
C ALA A 114 4.83 0.14 -13.12
N GLY A 115 6.14 0.31 -13.36
CA GLY A 115 6.78 -0.02 -14.63
C GLY A 115 6.75 -1.53 -14.96
N VAL A 116 6.98 -2.41 -13.97
CA VAL A 116 6.98 -3.88 -14.19
C VAL A 116 5.60 -4.46 -14.48
N HIS A 117 4.55 -3.75 -14.09
CA HIS A 117 3.17 -4.20 -14.28
C HIS A 117 2.42 -3.51 -15.41
N ASP A 118 3.08 -2.56 -16.10
CA ASP A 118 2.47 -1.68 -17.10
C ASP A 118 1.22 -0.99 -16.52
N ASP A 119 1.30 -0.64 -15.24
CA ASP A 119 0.22 0.07 -14.56
C ASP A 119 0.15 1.48 -15.15
N ARG A 120 -0.98 1.84 -15.77
CA ARG A 120 -1.17 3.21 -16.28
C ARG A 120 -0.93 4.26 -15.21
N GLU A 121 -1.38 3.97 -13.99
CA GLU A 121 -1.18 4.86 -12.85
C GLU A 121 -1.26 4.08 -11.53
N ARG A 122 -0.35 4.36 -10.60
CA ARG A 122 -0.28 3.74 -9.27
C ARG A 122 -0.30 4.81 -8.19
N LEU A 123 -1.18 4.67 -7.20
CA LEU A 123 -1.19 5.53 -6.02
C LEU A 123 -0.08 5.08 -5.06
N LEU A 124 0.79 5.99 -4.65
CA LEU A 124 1.65 5.86 -3.48
C LEU A 124 0.96 6.55 -2.30
N LEU A 125 0.81 5.84 -1.19
CA LEU A 125 0.44 6.38 0.11
C LEU A 125 1.57 6.17 1.10
N GLU A 126 1.92 7.22 1.81
CA GLU A 126 2.88 7.17 2.91
C GLU A 126 2.15 7.49 4.20
N LEU A 127 2.14 6.55 5.14
CA LEU A 127 1.45 6.64 6.40
C LEU A 127 2.48 6.81 7.52
N THR A 128 2.43 7.94 8.22
CA THR A 128 3.30 8.19 9.37
C THR A 128 2.58 7.83 10.65
N PHE A 129 3.25 7.08 11.52
CA PHE A 129 2.70 6.62 12.80
C PHE A 129 3.54 7.12 13.97
N ASP A 130 2.88 7.41 15.08
CA ASP A 130 3.53 7.67 16.36
C ASP A 130 3.89 6.37 17.10
N GLU A 131 4.44 6.52 18.31
CA GLU A 131 4.82 5.41 19.19
C GLU A 131 3.62 4.58 19.70
N HIS A 132 2.41 5.13 19.59
CA HIS A 132 1.14 4.48 19.92
C HIS A 132 0.46 3.86 18.69
N GLN A 133 1.13 3.79 17.55
CA GLN A 133 0.61 3.27 16.27
C GLN A 133 -0.60 4.05 15.75
N GLN A 134 -0.73 5.34 16.09
CA GLN A 134 -1.75 6.22 15.54
C GLN A 134 -1.21 6.97 14.33
N ILE A 135 -2.05 7.15 13.31
CA ILE A 135 -1.68 7.92 12.12
C ILE A 135 -1.55 9.39 12.50
N THR A 136 -0.36 9.95 12.31
CA THR A 136 -0.08 11.37 12.49
C THR A 136 -0.07 12.14 11.17
N ASP A 137 0.29 11.48 10.07
CA ASP A 137 0.31 12.08 8.73
C ASP A 137 0.01 11.05 7.63
N VAL A 138 -0.59 11.54 6.54
CA VAL A 138 -0.87 10.78 5.32
C VAL A 138 -0.43 11.59 4.12
N ASP A 139 0.64 11.15 3.47
CA ASP A 139 1.07 11.69 2.18
C ASP A 139 0.58 10.80 1.04
N TRP A 140 0.40 11.39 -0.13
CA TRP A 140 0.00 10.69 -1.33
C TRP A 140 0.67 11.26 -2.58
N ARG A 141 0.90 10.38 -3.55
CA ARG A 141 1.41 10.73 -4.87
C ARG A 141 0.88 9.77 -5.92
N TRP A 142 0.48 10.29 -7.08
CA TRP A 142 0.15 9.47 -8.24
C TRP A 142 1.40 9.25 -9.07
N VAL A 143 1.65 8.00 -9.45
CA VAL A 143 2.83 7.55 -10.19
C VAL A 143 2.37 7.09 -11.55
N ASP A 144 2.83 7.75 -12.60
CA ASP A 144 2.63 7.31 -13.98
C ASP A 144 3.83 6.46 -14.41
N ALA A 145 3.58 5.21 -14.80
CA ALA A 145 4.64 4.31 -15.25
C ALA A 145 5.32 4.80 -16.54
N GLN A 146 4.61 5.56 -17.38
CA GLN A 146 5.14 6.11 -18.63
C GLN A 146 6.03 7.34 -18.38
N ALA A 147 5.80 8.04 -17.27
CA ALA A 147 6.62 9.19 -16.87
C ALA A 147 7.99 8.82 -16.32
N VAL A 148 8.28 7.52 -16.09
CA VAL A 148 9.59 7.05 -15.64
C VAL A 148 10.61 7.21 -16.79
N PRO A 149 11.69 8.03 -16.61
CA PRO A 149 12.70 8.23 -17.65
C PRO A 149 13.39 6.93 -18.07
N GLY A 150 13.71 6.80 -19.36
CA GLY A 150 14.30 5.56 -19.94
C GLY A 150 15.50 4.99 -19.17
N PRO A 151 16.53 5.78 -18.82
CA PRO A 151 17.69 5.30 -18.06
C PRO A 151 17.34 4.80 -16.64
N MET A 152 16.30 5.38 -16.04
CA MET A 152 15.79 4.95 -14.73
C MET A 152 14.98 3.65 -14.87
N ARG A 153 14.28 3.47 -15.99
CA ARG A 153 13.45 2.29 -16.27
C ARG A 153 14.25 0.98 -16.21
N GLU A 154 15.43 0.92 -16.83
CA GLU A 154 16.26 -0.30 -16.82
C GLU A 154 16.79 -0.66 -15.43
N ARG A 155 17.22 0.36 -14.64
CA ARG A 155 17.63 0.16 -13.25
C ARG A 155 16.46 -0.36 -12.42
N LEU A 156 15.32 0.32 -12.50
CA LEU A 156 14.12 -0.06 -11.75
C LEU A 156 13.57 -1.43 -12.16
N GLN A 157 13.70 -1.81 -13.43
CA GLN A 157 13.34 -3.16 -13.90
C GLN A 157 14.15 -4.23 -13.16
N ARG A 158 15.49 -4.04 -13.09
CA ARG A 158 16.38 -4.97 -12.36
C ARG A 158 16.05 -5.01 -10.86
N GLU A 159 15.82 -3.86 -10.25
CA GLU A 159 15.45 -3.78 -8.84
C GLU A 159 14.11 -4.46 -8.56
N ALA A 160 13.12 -4.28 -9.44
CA ALA A 160 11.82 -4.92 -9.32
C ALA A 160 11.88 -6.44 -9.54
N ASP A 161 12.69 -6.92 -10.48
CA ASP A 161 12.89 -8.37 -10.69
C ASP A 161 13.61 -9.01 -9.51
N ALA A 162 14.61 -8.33 -8.94
CA ALA A 162 15.26 -8.74 -7.71
C ALA A 162 14.27 -8.80 -6.54
N LEU A 163 13.51 -7.73 -6.32
CA LEU A 163 12.49 -7.65 -5.27
C LEU A 163 11.41 -8.73 -5.44
N ARG A 164 10.93 -8.94 -6.66
CA ARG A 164 9.97 -10.01 -7.01
C ARG A 164 10.54 -11.35 -6.56
N SER A 165 11.80 -11.63 -6.91
CA SER A 165 12.46 -12.90 -6.60
C SER A 165 12.60 -13.09 -5.09
N THR A 166 13.04 -12.05 -4.37
CA THR A 166 13.13 -12.06 -2.91
C THR A 166 11.77 -12.31 -2.26
N ARG A 167 10.71 -11.57 -2.63
CA ARG A 167 9.37 -11.73 -2.05
C ARG A 167 8.76 -13.11 -2.32
N ILE A 168 9.00 -13.68 -3.51
CA ILE A 168 8.56 -15.05 -3.83
C ILE A 168 9.30 -16.07 -2.97
N ALA A 169 10.61 -15.91 -2.78
CA ALA A 169 11.41 -16.78 -1.93
C ALA A 169 10.97 -16.69 -0.45
N GLU A 170 10.79 -15.48 0.08
CA GLU A 170 10.27 -15.25 1.44
C GLU A 170 8.90 -15.91 1.63
N ALA A 171 7.96 -15.69 0.70
CA ALA A 171 6.62 -16.30 0.77
C ALA A 171 6.67 -17.83 0.70
N ARG A 172 7.52 -18.41 -0.15
CA ARG A 172 7.71 -19.88 -0.20
C ARG A 172 8.33 -20.43 1.09
N ALA A 173 9.23 -19.68 1.73
CA ALA A 173 9.80 -20.09 3.02
C ALA A 173 8.75 -20.06 4.14
N GLU A 174 7.81 -19.10 4.11
CA GLU A 174 6.78 -18.92 5.13
C GLU A 174 5.62 -19.94 5.00
N VAL A 175 5.06 -20.09 3.79
CA VAL A 175 3.85 -20.92 3.57
C VAL A 175 4.11 -22.19 2.77
N GLY A 176 5.35 -22.45 2.38
CA GLY A 176 5.74 -23.59 1.52
C GLY A 176 5.34 -23.37 0.06
N LYS A 177 4.05 -23.61 -0.26
CA LYS A 177 3.52 -23.52 -1.63
C LYS A 177 2.49 -22.41 -1.75
N ILE A 178 2.79 -21.42 -2.60
CA ILE A 178 1.84 -20.37 -2.97
C ILE A 178 0.73 -20.99 -3.84
N GLY A 179 -0.52 -20.90 -3.36
CA GLY A 179 -1.70 -21.38 -4.08
C GLY A 179 -1.93 -20.61 -5.38
N ARG A 180 -2.47 -21.28 -6.40
CA ARG A 180 -2.69 -20.68 -7.74
C ARG A 180 -3.60 -19.45 -7.71
N ASN A 181 -4.61 -19.45 -6.85
CA ASN A 181 -5.54 -18.34 -6.69
C ASN A 181 -5.11 -17.34 -5.61
N ASP A 182 -4.07 -17.69 -4.84
CA ASP A 182 -3.52 -16.80 -3.83
C ASP A 182 -2.90 -15.59 -4.53
N PRO A 183 -2.94 -14.41 -3.92
CA PRO A 183 -2.37 -13.25 -4.56
C PRO A 183 -0.85 -13.28 -4.63
N CYS A 184 -0.31 -12.66 -5.66
CA CYS A 184 1.11 -12.69 -5.95
C CYS A 184 1.90 -11.95 -4.88
N PRO A 185 2.89 -12.59 -4.23
CA PRO A 185 3.74 -11.92 -3.25
C PRO A 185 4.63 -10.85 -3.88
N CYS A 186 4.76 -10.81 -5.21
CA CYS A 186 5.50 -9.78 -5.94
C CYS A 186 4.99 -8.35 -5.71
N GLY A 187 3.74 -8.16 -5.25
CA GLY A 187 3.14 -6.85 -5.01
C GLY A 187 2.38 -6.29 -6.22
N SER A 188 2.13 -7.11 -7.25
CA SER A 188 1.36 -6.75 -8.45
C SER A 188 -0.14 -6.62 -8.22
N GLY A 189 -0.62 -7.10 -7.07
CA GLY A 189 -2.04 -7.24 -6.75
C GLY A 189 -2.80 -8.33 -7.53
N ARG A 190 -2.18 -8.98 -8.52
CA ARG A 190 -2.80 -10.05 -9.32
C ARG A 190 -2.74 -11.41 -8.60
N LYS A 191 -3.67 -12.33 -8.93
CA LYS A 191 -3.57 -13.76 -8.52
C LYS A 191 -2.27 -14.37 -9.03
N TRP A 192 -1.65 -15.26 -8.25
CA TRP A 192 -0.39 -15.92 -8.55
C TRP A 192 -0.40 -16.54 -9.96
N LYS A 193 -1.48 -17.24 -10.31
CA LYS A 193 -1.66 -17.85 -11.64
C LYS A 193 -1.71 -16.88 -12.82
N LYS A 194 -2.06 -15.60 -12.59
CA LYS A 194 -2.17 -14.54 -13.61
C LYS A 194 -0.98 -13.58 -13.57
N CYS A 195 0.06 -13.94 -12.82
CA CYS A 195 1.20 -13.08 -12.59
C CYS A 195 2.47 -13.92 -12.65
N CYS A 196 3.13 -14.10 -11.52
CA CYS A 196 4.45 -14.70 -11.48
C CYS A 196 4.46 -16.23 -11.71
N LEU A 197 3.31 -16.90 -11.77
CA LEU A 197 3.23 -18.28 -12.27
C LEU A 197 3.38 -18.38 -13.79
N GLN A 198 2.93 -17.38 -14.55
CA GLN A 198 3.07 -17.32 -16.01
C GLN A 198 4.42 -16.74 -16.48
N ARG A 199 5.20 -16.21 -15.53
CA ARG A 199 6.54 -15.62 -15.74
C ARG A 199 7.63 -16.54 -15.16
N GLN A 200 7.37 -17.84 -15.10
CA GLN A 200 8.30 -18.88 -14.69
C GLN A 200 8.75 -19.66 -15.90
#